data_AF-A0A232LQE7-F1
#
_entry.id   AF-A0A232LQE7-F1
#
_cell.length_a   1.000
_cell.length_b   1.000
_cell.length_c   1.000
_cell.angle_alpha   90.00
_cell.angle_beta   90.00
_cell.angle_gamma   90.00
#
_symmetry.space_group_name_H-M   'P 1'
#
loop_
_entity.id
_entity.type
_entity.pdbx_description
1 polymer ?
#
loop_
_entity_poly.entity_id
_entity_poly.type
_entity_poly.pdbx_seq_one_letter_code
_entity_poly.pdbx_strand_id
1 'polypeptide(L)'
;MYYSRKYLQEFYGRTRFVLDELKMTYEFIFVDDGSPDDSLLVALHLQNLDSNIKVVELSRNYGHQRAIMTGLQQASGDFVFLIDCDLEEAPELLNDFWKEMTGQANVDVVYGVQIKRKGSWFERLSDALEMAALLIGTQPGDEIIMPSYTFVSTPNAFVLRGATVIFADSSRDNPNIDVDKIESLITKKTRAIVVVHYAGFSCDMDTNLLIKAGHLGQLGT
;
A
#
# COMPACT_ATOMS: atom_id res chain seq x y z
N MET A 1 -14.38 -3.71 0.36
CA MET A 1 -15.71 -3.07 0.53
C MET A 1 -16.26 -3.46 1.87
N TYR A 2 -16.79 -2.50 2.63
CA TYR A 2 -17.50 -2.71 3.89
C TYR A 2 -18.40 -1.47 4.11
N TYR A 3 -19.73 -1.64 4.16
CA TYR A 3 -20.69 -0.50 4.14
C TYR A 3 -20.53 0.47 2.96
N SER A 4 -20.19 -0.06 1.78
CA SER A 4 -19.81 0.72 0.61
C SER A 4 -20.96 0.97 -0.39
N ARG A 5 -22.17 0.44 -0.14
CA ARG A 5 -23.33 0.45 -1.06
C ARG A 5 -23.54 1.78 -1.78
N LYS A 6 -23.49 2.89 -1.04
CA LYS A 6 -23.76 4.25 -1.56
C LYS A 6 -22.72 4.78 -2.55
N TYR A 7 -21.52 4.20 -2.56
CA TYR A 7 -20.39 4.68 -3.36
C TYR A 7 -20.14 3.83 -4.60
N LEU A 8 -20.49 2.54 -4.57
CA LEU A 8 -20.07 1.56 -5.57
C LEU A 8 -20.43 1.93 -7.01
N GLN A 9 -21.64 2.43 -7.26
CA GLN A 9 -22.04 2.79 -8.63
C GLN A 9 -21.25 3.96 -9.18
N GLU A 10 -21.07 5.01 -8.38
CA GLU A 10 -20.30 6.19 -8.80
C GLU A 10 -18.82 5.86 -8.96
N PHE A 11 -18.25 5.14 -7.99
CA PHE A 11 -16.87 4.69 -8.02
C PHE A 11 -16.58 3.82 -9.26
N TYR A 12 -17.43 2.84 -9.55
CA TYR A 12 -17.31 2.03 -10.75
C TYR A 12 -17.41 2.88 -12.03
N GLY A 13 -18.42 3.75 -12.12
CA GLY A 13 -18.63 4.61 -13.30
C GLY A 13 -17.44 5.52 -13.59
N ARG A 14 -16.88 6.16 -12.56
CA ARG A 14 -15.69 7.03 -12.68
C ARG A 14 -14.45 6.24 -13.03
N THR A 15 -14.23 5.09 -12.40
CA THR A 15 -13.05 4.26 -12.69
C THR A 15 -13.11 3.68 -14.11
N ARG A 16 -14.27 3.21 -14.54
CA ARG A 16 -14.48 2.70 -15.90
C ARG A 16 -14.17 3.76 -16.96
N PHE A 17 -14.64 5.00 -16.75
CA PHE A 17 -14.36 6.10 -17.67
C PHE A 17 -12.84 6.30 -17.86
N VAL A 18 -12.08 6.30 -16.77
CA VAL A 18 -10.62 6.44 -16.80
C VAL A 18 -9.95 5.25 -17.52
N LEU A 19 -10.38 4.02 -17.21
CA LEU A 19 -9.84 2.81 -17.85
C LEU A 19 -10.11 2.76 -19.36
N ASP A 20 -11.30 3.19 -19.78
CA ASP A 20 -11.69 3.26 -21.20
C ASP A 20 -10.83 4.31 -21.95
N GLU A 21 -10.48 5.44 -21.31
CA GLU A 21 -9.56 6.44 -21.87
C GLU A 21 -8.13 5.92 -22.03
N LEU A 22 -7.64 5.15 -21.05
CA LEU A 22 -6.31 4.54 -21.09
C LEU A 22 -6.18 3.42 -22.12
N LYS A 23 -7.30 2.92 -22.67
CA LYS A 23 -7.37 1.84 -23.67
C LYS A 23 -6.63 0.56 -23.25
N MET A 24 -6.69 0.25 -21.96
CA MET A 24 -6.08 -0.94 -21.39
C MET A 24 -7.08 -2.10 -21.33
N THR A 25 -6.58 -3.33 -21.38
CA THR A 25 -7.32 -4.47 -20.87
C THR A 25 -7.27 -4.43 -19.34
N TYR A 26 -8.40 -4.62 -18.67
CA TYR A 26 -8.46 -4.53 -17.22
C TYR A 26 -9.36 -5.61 -16.62
N GLU A 27 -9.17 -5.84 -15.34
CA GLU A 27 -10.12 -6.55 -14.48
C GLU A 27 -10.38 -5.69 -13.24
N PHE A 28 -11.61 -5.75 -12.73
CA PHE A 28 -12.03 -5.05 -11.53
C PHE A 28 -12.31 -6.07 -10.43
N ILE A 29 -11.57 -6.03 -9.32
CA ILE A 29 -11.76 -7.00 -8.24
C ILE A 29 -12.36 -6.31 -7.03
N PHE A 30 -13.64 -6.55 -6.81
CA PHE A 30 -14.36 -6.13 -5.61
C PHE A 30 -14.30 -7.22 -4.55
N VAL A 31 -13.66 -6.93 -3.42
CA VAL A 31 -13.67 -7.82 -2.26
C VAL A 31 -14.65 -7.29 -1.22
N ASP A 32 -15.72 -8.03 -0.96
CA ASP A 32 -16.67 -7.74 0.11
C ASP A 32 -16.18 -8.36 1.42
N ASP A 33 -15.88 -7.54 2.42
CA ASP A 33 -15.37 -7.97 3.73
C ASP A 33 -16.53 -8.27 4.70
N GLY A 34 -17.49 -9.08 4.24
CA GLY A 34 -18.70 -9.44 4.99
C GLY A 34 -19.56 -8.24 5.33
N SER A 35 -19.89 -7.41 4.35
CA SER A 35 -20.73 -6.21 4.54
C SER A 35 -22.13 -6.61 5.02
N PRO A 36 -22.67 -5.96 6.06
CA PRO A 36 -24.03 -6.25 6.54
C PRO A 36 -25.12 -5.47 5.80
N ASP A 37 -24.77 -4.61 4.84
CA ASP A 37 -25.68 -3.87 3.97
C ASP A 37 -25.69 -4.45 2.55
N ASP A 38 -26.42 -3.83 1.63
CA ASP A 38 -26.56 -4.32 0.24
C ASP A 38 -25.29 -4.09 -0.63
N SER A 39 -24.11 -3.83 -0.05
CA SER A 39 -22.87 -3.61 -0.81
C SER A 39 -22.56 -4.77 -1.75
N LEU A 40 -22.64 -6.01 -1.24
CA LEU A 40 -22.44 -7.22 -2.03
C LEU A 40 -23.44 -7.32 -3.19
N LEU A 41 -24.72 -7.06 -2.93
CA LEU A 41 -25.77 -7.11 -3.95
C LEU A 41 -25.51 -6.10 -5.08
N VAL A 42 -25.06 -4.89 -4.75
CA VAL A 42 -24.69 -3.89 -5.75
C VAL A 42 -23.48 -4.34 -6.57
N ALA A 43 -22.45 -4.89 -5.93
CA ALA A 43 -21.26 -5.38 -6.63
C ALA A 43 -21.59 -6.56 -7.58
N LEU A 44 -22.41 -7.51 -7.14
CA LEU A 44 -22.90 -8.61 -7.98
C LEU A 44 -23.77 -8.13 -9.14
N HIS A 45 -24.58 -7.10 -8.92
CA HIS A 45 -25.34 -6.48 -10.01
C HIS A 45 -24.41 -5.86 -11.07
N LEU A 46 -23.37 -5.12 -10.65
CA LEU A 46 -22.36 -4.57 -11.56
C LEU A 46 -21.64 -5.68 -12.33
N GLN A 47 -21.27 -6.79 -11.66
CA GLN A 47 -20.66 -7.94 -12.32
C GLN A 47 -21.54 -8.57 -13.41
N ASN A 48 -22.86 -8.60 -13.22
CA ASN A 48 -23.76 -9.10 -14.26
C ASN A 48 -23.83 -8.18 -15.49
N LEU A 49 -23.47 -6.90 -15.33
CA LEU A 49 -23.46 -5.91 -16.42
C LEU A 49 -22.09 -5.80 -17.10
N ASP A 50 -21.02 -6.20 -16.42
CA ASP A 50 -19.64 -6.07 -16.90
C ASP A 50 -18.82 -7.31 -16.52
N SER A 51 -18.45 -8.09 -17.54
CA SER A 51 -17.67 -9.32 -17.39
C SER A 51 -16.24 -9.10 -16.91
N ASN A 52 -15.73 -7.87 -16.92
CA ASN A 52 -14.41 -7.54 -16.39
C ASN A 52 -14.42 -7.48 -14.85
N ILE A 53 -15.58 -7.54 -14.20
CA ILE A 53 -15.70 -7.46 -12.75
C ILE A 53 -15.69 -8.87 -12.12
N LYS A 54 -14.82 -9.05 -11.13
CA LYS A 54 -14.80 -10.19 -10.21
C LYS A 54 -15.23 -9.71 -8.83
N VAL A 55 -16.21 -10.40 -8.23
CA VAL A 55 -16.62 -10.16 -6.84
C VAL A 55 -16.19 -11.34 -5.99
N VAL A 56 -15.51 -11.06 -4.88
CA VAL A 56 -15.13 -12.06 -3.88
C VAL A 56 -15.74 -11.69 -2.55
N GLU A 57 -16.59 -12.56 -2.02
CA GLU A 57 -17.22 -12.40 -0.71
C GLU A 57 -16.40 -13.15 0.35
N LEU A 58 -16.02 -12.44 1.41
CA LEU A 58 -15.46 -13.04 2.61
C LEU A 58 -16.57 -13.48 3.55
N SER A 59 -16.37 -14.60 4.23
CA SER A 59 -17.41 -15.23 5.07
C SER A 59 -17.88 -14.37 6.27
N ARG A 60 -17.13 -13.32 6.60
CA ARG A 60 -17.36 -12.33 7.67
C ARG A 60 -16.34 -11.21 7.50
N ASN A 61 -16.45 -10.17 8.34
CA ASN A 61 -15.43 -9.14 8.43
C ASN A 61 -14.12 -9.71 9.02
N TYR A 62 -13.05 -9.68 8.23
CA TYR A 62 -11.67 -10.02 8.60
C TYR A 62 -10.76 -8.78 8.68
N GLY A 63 -11.25 -7.62 8.25
CA GLY A 63 -10.54 -6.37 8.23
C GLY A 63 -9.87 -6.10 6.88
N HIS A 64 -9.58 -4.81 6.66
CA HIS A 64 -9.11 -4.26 5.39
C HIS A 64 -7.89 -4.99 4.78
N GLN A 65 -6.89 -5.37 5.59
CA GLN A 65 -5.69 -6.06 5.09
C GLN A 65 -6.00 -7.42 4.46
N ARG A 66 -6.91 -8.19 5.07
CA ARG A 66 -7.29 -9.52 4.58
C ARG A 66 -8.11 -9.40 3.29
N ALA A 67 -8.93 -8.35 3.19
CA ALA A 67 -9.64 -8.04 1.95
C ALA A 67 -8.67 -7.70 0.81
N ILE A 68 -7.67 -6.84 1.04
CA ILE A 68 -6.64 -6.52 0.03
C ILE A 68 -5.89 -7.78 -0.41
N MET A 69 -5.38 -8.58 0.55
CA MET A 69 -4.65 -9.81 0.20
C MET A 69 -5.50 -10.77 -0.63
N THR A 70 -6.79 -10.89 -0.30
CA THR A 70 -7.71 -11.72 -1.09
C THR A 70 -7.84 -11.17 -2.50
N GLY A 71 -7.99 -9.86 -2.66
CA GLY A 71 -8.05 -9.23 -3.99
C GLY A 71 -6.79 -9.47 -4.82
N LEU A 72 -5.61 -9.32 -4.20
CA LEU A 72 -4.31 -9.59 -4.82
C LEU A 72 -4.17 -11.05 -5.26
N GLN A 73 -4.63 -12.01 -4.46
CA GLN A 73 -4.60 -13.43 -4.82
C GLN A 73 -5.49 -13.78 -6.03
N GLN A 74 -6.49 -12.95 -6.33
CA GLN A 74 -7.40 -13.13 -7.46
C GLN A 74 -6.98 -12.33 -8.70
N ALA A 75 -6.02 -11.40 -8.53
CA ALA A 75 -5.48 -10.59 -9.60
C ALA A 75 -4.59 -11.41 -10.52
N SER A 76 -4.68 -11.10 -11.81
CA SER A 76 -3.97 -11.76 -12.90
C SER A 76 -3.31 -10.79 -13.88
N GLY A 77 -3.55 -9.48 -13.71
CA GLY A 77 -2.92 -8.43 -14.53
C GLY A 77 -1.44 -8.23 -14.23
N ASP A 78 -0.73 -7.66 -15.21
CA ASP A 78 0.70 -7.30 -15.09
C ASP A 78 0.94 -6.15 -14.10
N PHE A 79 -0.09 -5.31 -13.90
CA PHE A 79 -0.09 -4.18 -12.98
C PHE A 79 -1.30 -4.26 -12.06
N VAL A 80 -1.11 -3.81 -10.81
CA VAL A 80 -2.19 -3.73 -9.83
C VAL A 80 -2.28 -2.30 -9.30
N PHE A 81 -3.49 -1.74 -9.35
CA PHE A 81 -3.82 -0.48 -8.69
C PHE A 81 -4.78 -0.76 -7.53
N LEU A 82 -4.35 -0.45 -6.32
CA LEU A 82 -5.15 -0.62 -5.10
C LEU A 82 -5.74 0.73 -4.70
N ILE A 83 -7.07 0.77 -4.52
CA ILE A 83 -7.80 1.97 -4.12
C ILE A 83 -9.07 1.59 -3.35
N ASP A 84 -9.44 2.41 -2.37
CA ASP A 84 -10.70 2.26 -1.65
C ASP A 84 -11.89 2.78 -2.48
N CYS A 85 -13.04 2.10 -2.36
CA CYS A 85 -14.24 2.40 -3.15
C CYS A 85 -15.15 3.47 -2.53
N ASP A 86 -14.71 4.15 -1.46
CA ASP A 86 -15.51 5.12 -0.70
C ASP A 86 -15.46 6.56 -1.25
N LEU A 87 -14.69 6.77 -2.32
CA LEU A 87 -14.47 8.05 -2.99
C LEU A 87 -13.75 9.09 -2.13
N GLU A 88 -13.07 8.70 -1.04
CA GLU A 88 -12.17 9.60 -0.33
C GLU A 88 -10.99 10.02 -1.20
N GLU A 89 -10.47 9.07 -1.98
CA GLU A 89 -9.50 9.29 -3.05
C GLU A 89 -10.19 9.20 -4.42
N ALA A 90 -9.80 10.08 -5.33
CA ALA A 90 -10.41 10.16 -6.65
C ALA A 90 -9.91 9.01 -7.55
N PRO A 91 -10.79 8.20 -8.18
CA PRO A 91 -10.36 7.13 -9.09
C PRO A 91 -9.52 7.63 -10.28
N GLU A 92 -9.69 8.88 -10.68
CA GLU A 92 -8.93 9.54 -11.75
C GLU A 92 -7.44 9.67 -11.45
N LEU A 93 -7.02 9.52 -10.18
CA LEU A 93 -5.61 9.43 -9.81
C LEU A 93 -4.90 8.28 -10.53
N LEU A 94 -5.64 7.25 -10.99
CA LEU A 94 -5.08 6.19 -11.82
C LEU A 94 -4.31 6.74 -13.04
N ASN A 95 -4.73 7.85 -13.64
CA ASN A 95 -4.00 8.48 -14.76
C ASN A 95 -2.60 8.93 -14.35
N ASP A 96 -2.47 9.59 -13.20
CA ASP A 96 -1.19 10.08 -12.70
C ASP A 96 -0.27 8.91 -12.32
N PHE A 97 -0.83 7.90 -11.63
CA PHE A 97 -0.09 6.70 -11.26
C PHE A 97 0.38 5.91 -12.50
N TRP A 98 -0.50 5.74 -13.50
CA TRP A 98 -0.16 5.06 -14.74
C TRP A 98 0.95 5.78 -15.51
N LYS A 99 0.89 7.12 -15.55
CA LYS A 99 1.92 7.95 -16.17
C LYS A 99 3.27 7.79 -15.48
N GLU A 100 3.33 7.80 -14.16
CA GLU A 100 4.59 7.58 -13.43
C GLU A 100 5.11 6.16 -13.60
N MET A 101 4.22 5.16 -13.53
CA MET A 101 4.58 3.74 -13.68
C MET A 101 5.17 3.43 -15.05
N THR A 102 4.66 4.06 -16.12
CA THR A 102 5.08 3.80 -17.51
C THR A 102 6.06 4.82 -18.08
N GLY A 103 6.19 5.98 -17.45
CA GLY A 103 7.04 7.08 -17.93
C GLY A 103 8.52 6.91 -17.60
N GLN A 104 8.87 5.99 -16.72
CA GLN A 104 10.24 5.77 -16.24
C GLN A 104 10.63 4.29 -16.41
N ALA A 105 11.89 4.04 -16.76
CA ALA A 105 12.40 2.68 -16.84
C ALA A 105 12.61 2.11 -15.42
N ASN A 106 12.21 0.84 -15.21
CA ASN A 106 12.43 0.09 -13.98
C ASN A 106 11.73 0.68 -12.74
N VAL A 107 10.44 1.01 -12.85
CA VAL A 107 9.60 1.35 -11.70
C VAL A 107 8.80 0.12 -11.28
N ASP A 108 9.01 -0.34 -10.05
CA ASP A 108 8.28 -1.48 -9.49
C ASP A 108 7.05 -1.06 -8.69
N VAL A 109 7.09 0.11 -8.04
CA VAL A 109 6.03 0.62 -7.15
C VAL A 109 5.86 2.13 -7.28
N VAL A 110 4.61 2.58 -7.43
CA VAL A 110 4.21 3.98 -7.31
C VAL A 110 3.24 4.11 -6.14
N TYR A 111 3.44 5.11 -5.28
CA TYR A 111 2.58 5.36 -4.11
C TYR A 111 2.22 6.84 -4.00
N GLY A 112 1.05 7.12 -3.44
CA GLY A 112 0.58 8.49 -3.21
C GLY A 112 1.12 9.04 -1.89
N VAL A 113 1.65 10.27 -1.91
CA VAL A 113 2.09 10.97 -0.70
C VAL A 113 1.13 12.10 -0.38
N GLN A 114 0.52 12.05 0.81
CA GLN A 114 -0.33 13.14 1.30
C GLN A 114 0.52 14.24 1.96
N ILE A 115 0.90 15.26 1.19
CA ILE A 115 1.71 16.40 1.67
C ILE A 115 0.96 17.26 2.70
N LYS A 116 -0.38 17.33 2.60
CA LYS A 116 -1.26 17.99 3.60
C LYS A 116 -2.24 16.97 4.17
N ARG A 117 -1.97 16.44 5.36
CA ARG A 117 -2.94 15.64 6.13
C ARG A 117 -4.10 16.51 6.60
N LYS A 118 -5.33 16.01 6.46
CA LYS A 118 -6.52 16.52 7.18
C LYS A 118 -6.34 16.18 8.67
N GLY A 119 -6.47 17.18 9.56
CA GLY A 119 -6.33 17.01 11.01
C GLY A 119 -5.43 18.04 11.70
N SER A 120 -5.65 18.24 13.00
CA SER A 120 -4.90 19.15 13.88
C SER A 120 -3.46 18.67 14.11
N TRP A 121 -2.54 19.56 14.47
CA TRP A 121 -1.12 19.20 14.69
C TRP A 121 -0.91 18.14 15.78
N PHE A 122 -1.81 18.07 16.78
CA PHE A 122 -1.82 17.02 17.80
C PHE A 122 -2.21 15.64 17.24
N GLU A 123 -3.15 15.59 16.29
CA GLU A 123 -3.58 14.35 15.62
C GLU A 123 -2.48 13.81 14.69
N ARG A 124 -1.55 14.68 14.26
CA ARG A 124 -0.37 14.31 13.46
C ARG A 124 0.75 13.74 14.32
N LEU A 125 1.02 14.34 15.49
CA LEU A 125 2.02 13.85 16.45
C LEU A 125 1.63 12.55 17.16
N SER A 126 0.34 12.14 17.12
CA SER A 126 -0.10 10.89 17.73
C SER A 126 0.24 9.64 16.92
N ASP A 127 0.75 9.78 15.68
CA ASP A 127 1.14 8.64 14.87
C ASP A 127 2.53 8.14 15.31
N ALA A 128 2.60 6.95 15.90
CA ALA A 128 3.81 6.43 16.55
C ALA A 128 5.02 6.37 15.60
N LEU A 129 4.78 6.16 14.31
CA LEU A 129 5.85 6.11 13.31
C LEU A 129 6.38 7.50 12.94
N GLU A 130 5.53 8.53 12.96
CA GLU A 130 5.99 9.92 12.80
C GLU A 130 6.86 10.33 13.99
N MET A 131 6.48 9.94 15.20
CA MET A 131 7.30 10.15 16.40
C MET A 131 8.63 9.40 16.32
N ALA A 132 8.62 8.15 15.85
CA ALA A 132 9.84 7.38 15.63
C ALA A 132 10.77 8.09 14.63
N ALA A 133 10.24 8.55 13.49
CA ALA A 133 11.01 9.27 12.47
C ALA A 133 11.68 10.54 13.04
N LEU A 134 10.97 11.29 13.91
CA LEU A 134 11.52 12.46 14.60
C LEU A 134 12.60 12.07 15.63
N LEU A 135 12.37 11.04 16.44
CA LEU A 135 13.28 10.61 17.49
C LEU A 135 14.59 10.04 16.96
N ILE A 136 14.57 9.35 15.80
CA ILE A 136 15.79 8.88 15.13
C ILE A 136 16.50 10.00 14.36
N GLY A 137 15.95 11.23 14.36
CA GLY A 137 16.55 12.39 13.71
C GLY A 137 16.57 12.31 12.19
N THR A 138 15.53 11.75 11.58
CA THR A 138 15.42 11.61 10.11
C THR A 138 15.58 12.95 9.41
N GLN A 139 16.45 13.02 8.41
CA GLN A 139 16.75 14.25 7.66
C GLN A 139 16.79 14.02 6.14
N PRO A 140 16.74 15.11 5.34
CA PRO A 140 16.95 15.02 3.90
C PRO A 140 18.25 14.30 3.54
N GLY A 141 18.14 13.29 2.67
CA GLY A 141 19.26 12.46 2.22
C GLY A 141 19.49 11.18 3.02
N ASP A 142 18.78 10.99 4.15
CA ASP A 142 18.70 9.68 4.80
C ASP A 142 17.91 8.69 3.93
N GLU A 143 18.31 7.42 3.98
CA GLU A 143 17.60 6.30 3.36
C GLU A 143 16.90 5.45 4.41
N ILE A 144 15.62 5.13 4.17
CA ILE A 144 14.82 4.29 5.06
C ILE A 144 14.39 3.05 4.27
N ILE A 145 14.90 1.89 4.70
CA ILE A 145 14.52 0.61 4.09
C ILE A 145 13.20 0.16 4.70
N MET A 146 12.23 -0.24 3.89
CA MET A 146 10.93 -0.74 4.37
C MET A 146 10.29 -1.71 3.34
N PRO A 147 9.26 -2.47 3.72
CA PRO A 147 8.61 -3.38 2.78
C PRO A 147 7.95 -2.59 1.64
N SER A 148 8.09 -3.10 0.42
CA SER A 148 7.32 -2.67 -0.77
C SER A 148 5.81 -2.83 -0.59
N TYR A 149 5.42 -3.85 0.18
CA TYR A 149 4.02 -4.10 0.54
C TYR A 149 3.74 -3.62 1.97
N THR A 150 3.23 -2.39 2.10
CA THR A 150 2.88 -1.77 3.38
C THR A 150 1.77 -0.72 3.23
N PHE A 151 1.32 -0.13 4.33
CA PHE A 151 0.41 1.02 4.32
C PHE A 151 1.11 2.30 3.87
N VAL A 152 0.37 3.17 3.19
CA VAL A 152 0.85 4.50 2.75
C VAL A 152 1.32 5.38 3.93
N SER A 153 0.80 5.17 5.14
CA SER A 153 1.28 5.85 6.35
C SER A 153 2.74 5.52 6.69
N THR A 154 3.22 4.33 6.33
CA THR A 154 4.59 3.87 6.61
C THR A 154 5.65 4.74 5.91
N PRO A 155 5.68 4.86 4.57
CA PRO A 155 6.62 5.73 3.88
C PRO A 155 6.37 7.21 4.21
N ASN A 156 5.11 7.64 4.34
CA ASN A 156 4.78 9.04 4.63
C ASN A 156 5.41 9.54 5.93
N ALA A 157 5.55 8.68 6.95
CA ALA A 157 6.20 9.05 8.20
C ALA A 157 7.63 9.58 7.99
N PHE A 158 8.35 9.09 6.97
CA PHE A 158 9.75 9.46 6.69
C PHE A 158 9.90 10.41 5.51
N VAL A 159 9.12 10.22 4.44
CA VAL A 159 9.17 11.08 3.24
C VAL A 159 8.82 12.52 3.55
N LEU A 160 7.86 12.75 4.47
CA LEU A 160 7.51 14.11 4.92
C LEU A 160 8.67 14.83 5.63
N ARG A 161 9.74 14.12 6.00
CA ARG A 161 10.96 14.66 6.63
C ARG A 161 12.13 14.75 5.62
N GLY A 162 11.88 14.42 4.35
CA GLY A 162 12.84 14.49 3.26
C GLY A 162 13.69 13.23 3.06
N ALA A 163 13.41 12.15 3.80
CA ALA A 163 14.12 10.89 3.58
C ALA A 163 13.69 10.21 2.27
N THR A 164 14.62 9.46 1.69
CA THR A 164 14.37 8.59 0.55
C THR A 164 13.96 7.20 1.05
N VAL A 165 12.87 6.68 0.52
CA VAL A 165 12.43 5.32 0.83
C VAL A 165 13.11 4.33 -0.11
N ILE A 166 13.69 3.28 0.46
CA ILE A 166 14.25 2.15 -0.28
C ILE A 166 13.34 0.95 -0.02
N PHE A 167 12.58 0.55 -1.03
CA PHE A 167 11.68 -0.59 -0.89
C PHE A 167 12.44 -1.91 -0.99
N ALA A 168 12.13 -2.81 -0.06
CA ALA A 168 12.56 -4.19 -0.10
C ALA A 168 11.39 -5.08 -0.51
N ASP A 169 11.67 -6.11 -1.30
CA ASP A 169 10.65 -7.07 -1.71
C ASP A 169 10.05 -7.83 -0.52
N SER A 170 8.85 -8.36 -0.72
CA SER A 170 8.22 -9.28 0.23
C SER A 170 8.80 -10.70 0.08
N SER A 171 8.67 -11.47 1.15
CA SER A 171 8.98 -12.89 1.17
C SER A 171 8.05 -13.65 0.21
N ARG A 172 8.51 -14.80 -0.29
CA ARG A 172 7.69 -15.63 -1.19
C ARG A 172 6.44 -16.19 -0.51
N ASP A 173 6.57 -16.56 0.76
CA ASP A 173 5.56 -17.34 1.48
C ASP A 173 4.65 -16.49 2.38
N ASN A 174 4.98 -15.20 2.57
CA ASN A 174 4.21 -14.30 3.41
C ASN A 174 4.44 -12.83 2.98
N PRO A 175 3.50 -11.91 3.31
CA PRO A 175 3.53 -10.53 2.84
C PRO A 175 4.60 -9.64 3.48
N ASN A 176 5.39 -10.15 4.43
CA ASN A 176 6.40 -9.34 5.12
C ASN A 176 7.66 -9.18 4.27
N ILE A 177 8.46 -8.17 4.62
CA ILE A 177 9.78 -7.92 4.03
C ILE A 177 10.66 -9.18 4.02
N ASP A 178 11.32 -9.43 2.90
CA ASP A 178 12.31 -10.49 2.75
C ASP A 178 13.64 -10.07 3.40
N VAL A 179 13.96 -10.71 4.52
CA VAL A 179 15.12 -10.38 5.35
C VAL A 179 16.46 -10.65 4.67
N ASP A 180 16.49 -11.54 3.67
CA ASP A 180 17.70 -11.88 2.94
C ASP A 180 18.06 -10.78 1.94
N LYS A 181 17.07 -10.05 1.42
CA LYS A 181 17.27 -8.96 0.46
C LYS A 181 17.69 -7.64 1.09
N ILE A 182 17.50 -7.47 2.41
CA ILE A 182 17.77 -6.20 3.10
C ILE A 182 19.25 -5.80 3.03
N GLU A 183 20.17 -6.76 3.15
CA GLU A 183 21.60 -6.46 3.27
C GLU A 183 22.16 -5.76 2.03
N SER A 184 21.73 -6.18 0.83
CA SER A 184 22.12 -5.53 -0.42
C SER A 184 21.56 -4.10 -0.60
N LEU A 185 20.57 -3.72 0.21
CA LEU A 185 19.94 -2.40 0.16
C LEU A 185 20.58 -1.42 1.15
N ILE A 186 21.40 -1.90 2.09
CA ILE A 186 22.05 -1.04 3.08
C ILE A 186 23.17 -0.24 2.41
N THR A 187 23.12 1.07 2.60
CA THR A 187 24.15 2.02 2.17
C THR A 187 24.63 2.86 3.36
N LYS A 188 25.63 3.72 3.14
CA LYS A 188 26.09 4.70 4.14
C LYS A 188 25.03 5.74 4.50
N LYS A 189 23.98 5.88 3.70
CA LYS A 189 22.86 6.79 3.96
C LYS A 189 21.72 6.11 4.71
N THR A 190 21.74 4.77 4.83
CA THR A 190 20.68 4.05 5.51
C THR A 190 20.64 4.46 6.99
N ARG A 191 19.52 5.03 7.40
CA ARG A 191 19.27 5.50 8.77
C ARG A 191 18.50 4.48 9.59
N ALA A 192 17.54 3.82 8.97
CA ALA A 192 16.69 2.84 9.64
C ALA A 192 16.16 1.78 8.67
N ILE A 193 15.82 0.62 9.23
CA ILE A 193 15.00 -0.40 8.59
C ILE A 193 13.67 -0.44 9.35
N VAL A 194 12.57 -0.25 8.64
CA VAL A 194 11.22 -0.33 9.18
C VAL A 194 10.64 -1.70 8.86
N VAL A 195 10.08 -2.33 9.86
CA VAL A 195 9.47 -3.66 9.75
C VAL A 195 7.98 -3.54 10.06
N VAL A 196 7.15 -4.21 9.27
CA VAL A 196 5.69 -4.19 9.41
C VAL A 196 5.21 -5.62 9.51
N HIS A 197 4.59 -5.98 10.63
CA HIS A 197 3.93 -7.27 10.80
C HIS A 197 2.58 -7.26 10.08
N TYR A 198 2.56 -7.72 8.83
CA TYR A 198 1.43 -7.51 7.94
C TYR A 198 0.36 -8.60 8.09
N ALA A 199 -0.92 -8.21 8.15
CA ALA A 199 -2.08 -9.11 8.17
C ALA A 199 -2.04 -10.22 9.25
N GLY A 200 -1.38 -9.96 10.39
CA GLY A 200 -1.21 -10.92 11.48
C GLY A 200 -0.05 -11.91 11.31
N PHE A 201 0.76 -11.76 10.26
CA PHE A 201 2.03 -12.47 10.12
C PHE A 201 3.14 -11.67 10.80
N SER A 202 3.75 -12.24 11.83
CA SER A 202 4.97 -11.67 12.42
C SER A 202 6.11 -11.78 11.43
N CYS A 203 6.93 -10.73 11.36
CA CYS A 203 8.17 -10.78 10.59
C CYS A 203 9.13 -11.72 11.30
N ASP A 204 9.97 -12.37 10.51
CA ASP A 204 11.11 -13.08 11.07
C ASP A 204 12.11 -12.07 11.62
N MET A 205 12.15 -11.94 12.94
CA MET A 205 13.02 -11.01 13.66
C MET A 205 14.33 -11.69 14.09
N ASP A 206 14.73 -12.77 13.41
CA ASP A 206 15.92 -13.53 13.70
C ASP A 206 17.17 -12.64 13.87
N THR A 207 18.17 -13.20 14.57
CA THR A 207 19.38 -12.47 15.00
C THR A 207 20.09 -11.76 13.85
N ASN A 208 19.98 -12.27 12.61
CA ASN A 208 20.54 -11.64 11.41
C ASN A 208 19.93 -10.25 11.12
N LEU A 209 18.63 -10.04 11.32
CA LEU A 209 17.99 -8.73 11.10
C LEU A 209 18.43 -7.72 12.16
N LEU A 210 18.48 -8.17 13.43
CA LEU A 210 18.95 -7.34 14.55
C LEU A 210 20.44 -7.00 14.43
N ILE A 211 21.27 -7.91 13.91
CA ILE A 211 22.69 -7.66 13.59
C ILE A 211 22.81 -6.65 12.44
N LYS A 212 22.02 -6.79 11.37
CA LYS A 212 22.01 -5.84 10.24
C LYS A 212 21.58 -4.43 10.69
N ALA A 213 20.61 -4.32 11.59
CA ALA A 213 20.24 -3.06 12.23
C ALA A 213 21.35 -2.51 13.16
N GLY A 214 22.09 -3.39 13.85
CA GLY A 214 23.24 -3.04 14.67
C GLY A 214 24.41 -2.42 13.89
N HIS A 215 24.63 -2.83 12.63
CA HIS A 215 25.65 -2.23 11.75
C HIS A 215 25.34 -0.76 11.40
N LEU A 216 24.07 -0.34 11.39
CA LEU A 216 23.70 1.07 11.17
C LEU A 216 24.24 1.99 12.28
N GLY A 217 24.31 1.48 13.51
CA GLY A 217 24.87 2.21 14.65
C GLY A 217 26.40 2.37 14.62
N GLN A 218 27.12 1.54 13.85
CA GLN A 218 28.58 1.61 13.72
C GLN A 218 29.05 2.48 12.54
N LEU A 219 28.18 2.73 11.56
CA LEU A 219 28.45 3.63 10.44
C LEU A 219 28.21 5.12 10.77
N GLY A 220 27.63 5.40 11.94
CA GLY A 220 27.25 6.73 12.43
C GLY A 220 28.21 7.37 13.45
N THR A 221 29.41 6.82 13.65
CA THR A 221 30.51 7.43 14.43
C THR A 221 31.70 7.73 13.54
#